data_AF-A0A2N0RR28-F1
#
_entry.id   AF-A0A2N0RR28-F1
#
_cell.length_a   1.000
_cell.length_b   1.000
_cell.length_c   1.000
_cell.angle_alpha   90.00
_cell.angle_beta   90.00
_cell.angle_gamma   90.00
#
_symmetry.space_group_name_H-M   'P 1'
#
loop_
_entity.id
_entity.type
_entity.pdbx_description
1 polymer ?
#
loop_
_entity_poly.entity_id
_entity_poly.type
_entity_poly.pdbx_seq_one_letter_code
_entity_poly.pdbx_strand_id
1 'polypeptide(L)'
;MWNENNYNACDEAKKRADVTWDAKITYNIVKTCIEAMNEYNETGNKPNTCDSIIWDNKRLNSLIRVFCNKIVKEEKQGTMKDRKNDGGIENILSRPFSIAEAKNLYNEKIKNVNFYADKGKEMIENGRKKQVDDITKIWSTLTKTFEDEYNKINKIFEELKKL
;
A
#
# COMPACT_ATOMS: atom_id res chain seq x y z
N MET A 1 -9.44 1.06 13.33
CA MET A 1 -9.67 0.18 14.50
C MET A 1 -8.48 -0.72 14.79
N TRP A 2 -8.00 -1.56 13.86
CA TRP A 2 -6.79 -2.37 14.08
C TRP A 2 -5.57 -1.53 14.48
N ASN A 3 -5.34 -0.42 13.75
CA ASN A 3 -4.23 0.50 14.00
C ASN A 3 -4.42 1.40 15.24
N GLU A 4 -5.63 1.47 15.79
CA GLU A 4 -5.95 2.31 16.95
C GLU A 4 -5.88 1.50 18.25
N ASN A 5 -6.45 0.29 18.24
CA ASN A 5 -6.38 -0.65 19.36
C ASN A 5 -6.64 -2.08 18.86
N ASN A 6 -5.55 -2.77 18.49
CA ASN A 6 -5.58 -4.12 17.92
C ASN A 6 -6.16 -5.19 18.87
N TYR A 7 -5.93 -5.06 20.18
CA TYR A 7 -6.50 -5.96 21.18
C TYR A 7 -8.02 -5.81 21.26
N ASN A 8 -8.51 -4.57 21.37
CA ASN A 8 -9.95 -4.30 21.44
C ASN A 8 -10.66 -4.69 20.13
N ALA A 9 -10.00 -4.55 18.99
CA ALA A 9 -10.52 -5.03 17.71
C ALA A 9 -10.74 -6.57 17.71
N CYS A 10 -9.83 -7.32 18.32
CA CYS A 10 -9.98 -8.78 18.48
C CYS A 10 -11.09 -9.14 19.46
N ASP A 11 -11.21 -8.41 20.58
CA ASP A 11 -12.26 -8.64 21.58
C ASP A 11 -13.66 -8.33 21.03
N GLU A 12 -13.82 -7.26 20.25
CA GLU A 12 -15.07 -6.97 19.54
C GLU A 12 -15.41 -8.03 18.49
N ALA A 13 -14.42 -8.46 17.71
CA ALA A 13 -14.63 -9.50 16.70
C ALA A 13 -15.08 -10.82 17.36
N LYS A 14 -14.48 -11.18 18.50
CA LYS A 14 -14.90 -12.31 19.33
C LYS A 14 -16.36 -12.21 19.75
N LYS A 15 -16.77 -11.08 20.34
CA LYS A 15 -18.15 -10.84 20.79
C LYS A 15 -19.17 -10.98 19.66
N ARG A 16 -18.80 -10.60 18.44
CA ARG A 16 -19.68 -10.68 17.26
C ARG A 16 -19.72 -12.08 16.62
N ALA A 17 -18.64 -12.83 16.72
CA ALA A 17 -18.51 -14.16 16.13
C ALA A 17 -18.89 -15.30 17.08
N ASP A 18 -19.28 -14.98 18.32
CA ASP A 18 -19.66 -15.93 19.39
C ASP A 18 -18.66 -17.08 19.57
N VAL A 19 -17.37 -16.77 19.48
CA VAL A 19 -16.27 -17.74 19.63
C VAL A 19 -15.69 -17.69 21.04
N THR A 20 -15.38 -18.87 21.58
CA THR A 20 -14.90 -19.04 22.97
C THR A 20 -13.43 -18.72 23.18
N TRP A 21 -12.67 -18.46 22.12
CA TRP A 21 -11.22 -18.29 22.18
C TRP A 21 -10.81 -17.06 22.97
N ASP A 22 -9.67 -17.14 23.65
CA ASP A 22 -9.12 -16.01 24.39
C ASP A 22 -8.69 -14.88 23.42
N ALA A 23 -9.00 -13.63 23.79
CA ALA A 23 -8.75 -12.46 22.94
C ALA A 23 -7.24 -12.24 22.72
N LYS A 24 -6.39 -12.59 23.70
CA LYS A 24 -4.94 -12.50 23.59
C LYS A 24 -4.39 -13.58 22.65
N ILE A 25 -4.92 -14.81 22.73
CA ILE A 25 -4.56 -15.89 21.80
C ILE A 25 -4.95 -15.49 20.36
N THR A 26 -6.16 -14.98 20.18
CA THR A 26 -6.68 -14.53 18.88
C THR A 26 -5.82 -13.39 18.31
N TYR A 27 -5.50 -12.39 19.14
CA TYR A 27 -4.61 -11.30 18.76
C TYR A 27 -3.24 -11.80 18.31
N ASN A 28 -2.61 -12.69 19.07
CA ASN A 28 -1.27 -13.20 18.75
C ASN A 28 -1.27 -13.92 17.40
N ILE A 29 -2.27 -14.77 17.14
CA ILE A 29 -2.40 -15.49 15.86
C ILE A 29 -2.56 -14.51 14.70
N VAL A 30 -3.47 -13.54 14.83
CA VAL A 30 -3.71 -12.55 13.77
C VAL A 30 -2.47 -11.70 13.54
N LYS A 31 -1.77 -11.28 14.60
CA LYS A 31 -0.53 -10.51 14.51
C LYS A 31 0.56 -11.27 13.76
N THR A 32 0.83 -12.52 14.15
CA THR A 32 1.83 -13.35 13.46
C THR A 32 1.47 -13.57 12.00
N CYS A 33 0.17 -13.70 11.69
CA CYS A 33 -0.26 -13.83 10.29
C CYS A 33 -0.02 -12.56 9.46
N ILE A 34 -0.22 -11.38 10.06
CA ILE A 34 0.07 -10.10 9.42
C ILE A 34 1.56 -9.95 9.16
N GLU A 35 2.39 -10.26 10.16
CA GLU A 35 3.86 -10.19 10.05
C GLU A 35 4.36 -11.09 8.92
N ALA A 36 3.93 -12.36 8.88
CA ALA A 36 4.31 -13.29 7.83
C ALA A 36 3.84 -12.84 6.43
N MET A 37 2.64 -12.28 6.32
CA MET A 37 2.12 -11.77 5.05
C MET A 37 2.88 -10.51 4.59
N ASN A 38 3.28 -9.64 5.52
CA ASN A 38 4.06 -8.45 5.20
C ASN A 38 5.47 -8.82 4.72
N GLU A 39 6.15 -9.74 5.40
CA GLU A 39 7.44 -10.27 4.98
C GLU A 39 7.37 -10.91 3.58
N TYR A 40 6.31 -11.66 3.29
CA TYR A 40 6.07 -12.21 1.95
C TYR A 40 5.86 -11.11 0.90
N ASN A 41 5.10 -10.06 1.21
CA ASN A 41 4.87 -8.95 0.27
C ASN A 41 6.15 -8.14 -0.01
N GLU A 42 7.05 -8.04 0.96
CA GLU A 42 8.32 -7.31 0.83
C GLU A 42 9.40 -8.12 0.10
N THR A 43 9.51 -9.41 0.41
CA THR A 43 10.63 -10.26 -0.05
C THR A 43 10.25 -11.23 -1.16
N GLY A 44 8.96 -11.53 -1.32
CA GLY A 44 8.46 -12.62 -2.17
C GLY A 44 8.66 -14.02 -1.58
N ASN A 45 9.32 -14.16 -0.43
CA ASN A 45 9.61 -15.43 0.22
C ASN A 45 8.54 -15.78 1.24
N LYS A 46 8.16 -17.05 1.31
CA LYS A 46 7.19 -17.54 2.30
C LYS A 46 7.90 -17.72 3.64
N PRO A 47 7.51 -16.99 4.69
CA PRO A 47 8.07 -17.20 6.02
C PRO A 47 7.53 -18.50 6.59
N ASN A 48 8.37 -19.21 7.31
CA ASN A 48 8.05 -20.50 7.95
C ASN A 48 7.00 -20.33 9.08
N THR A 49 6.77 -19.09 9.51
CA THR A 49 5.75 -18.71 10.48
C THR A 49 4.36 -18.77 9.85
N CYS A 50 3.42 -19.42 10.55
CA CYS A 50 2.03 -19.61 10.11
C CYS A 50 1.87 -20.40 8.79
N ASP A 51 2.83 -21.27 8.45
CA ASP A 51 2.82 -22.06 7.21
C ASP A 51 1.49 -22.78 6.96
N SER A 52 1.02 -23.57 7.93
CA SER A 52 -0.22 -24.35 7.83
C SER A 52 -1.50 -23.50 7.89
N ILE A 53 -1.42 -22.26 8.36
CA ILE A 53 -2.57 -21.37 8.55
C ILE A 53 -2.78 -20.47 7.33
N ILE A 54 -1.69 -19.94 6.77
CA ILE A 54 -1.73 -18.97 5.68
C ILE A 54 -1.50 -19.64 4.34
N TRP A 55 -0.54 -20.55 4.21
CA TRP A 55 -0.17 -21.08 2.89
C TRP A 55 -1.00 -22.30 2.49
N ASP A 56 -1.35 -23.15 3.46
CA ASP A 56 -2.14 -24.36 3.20
C ASP A 56 -3.65 -24.06 3.10
N ASN A 57 -4.13 -22.96 3.68
CA ASN A 57 -5.53 -22.57 3.64
C ASN A 57 -5.77 -21.36 2.73
N LYS A 58 -6.14 -21.62 1.47
CA LYS A 58 -6.41 -20.58 0.45
C LYS A 58 -7.44 -19.54 0.87
N ARG A 59 -8.46 -19.93 1.63
CA ARG A 59 -9.52 -19.02 2.08
C ARG A 59 -8.98 -18.06 3.14
N LEU A 60 -8.29 -18.58 4.15
CA LEU A 60 -7.63 -17.76 5.18
C LEU A 60 -6.58 -16.85 4.55
N ASN A 61 -5.77 -17.36 3.61
CA ASN A 61 -4.81 -16.57 2.86
C ASN A 61 -5.44 -15.32 2.24
N SER A 62 -6.54 -15.51 1.49
CA SER A 62 -7.23 -14.43 0.81
C SER A 62 -7.76 -13.37 1.79
N LEU A 63 -8.27 -13.81 2.95
CA LEU A 63 -8.80 -12.94 3.99
C LEU A 63 -7.68 -12.13 4.66
N ILE A 64 -6.57 -12.77 5.04
CA ILE A 64 -5.40 -12.11 5.62
C ILE A 64 -4.82 -11.10 4.63
N ARG A 65 -4.70 -11.45 3.36
CA ARG A 65 -4.19 -10.54 2.33
C ARG A 65 -5.09 -9.31 2.16
N VAL A 66 -6.41 -9.49 2.14
CA VAL A 66 -7.37 -8.36 2.10
C VAL A 66 -7.26 -7.52 3.37
N PHE A 67 -7.06 -8.16 4.52
CA PHE A 67 -6.92 -7.49 5.81
C PHE A 67 -5.63 -6.64 5.88
N CYS A 68 -4.47 -7.20 5.53
CA CYS A 68 -3.20 -6.47 5.46
C CYS A 68 -3.30 -5.28 4.50
N ASN A 69 -3.92 -5.46 3.33
CA ASN A 69 -4.14 -4.36 2.38
C ASN A 69 -5.02 -3.24 2.95
N LYS A 70 -6.03 -3.58 3.77
CA LYS A 70 -6.85 -2.59 4.46
C LYS A 70 -6.08 -1.88 5.55
N ILE A 71 -5.29 -2.59 6.35
CA ILE A 71 -4.41 -2.01 7.38
C ILE A 71 -3.45 -1.00 6.76
N VAL A 72 -2.73 -1.36 5.69
CA VAL A 72 -1.79 -0.48 4.99
C VAL A 72 -2.50 0.74 4.38
N LYS A 73 -3.72 0.56 3.84
CA LYS A 73 -4.54 1.68 3.35
C LYS A 73 -4.99 2.58 4.51
N GLU A 74 -5.36 2.02 5.65
CA GLU A 74 -5.74 2.75 6.87
C GLU A 74 -4.54 3.45 7.51
N GLU A 75 -3.30 2.96 7.37
CA GLU A 75 -2.08 3.68 7.79
C GLU A 75 -1.73 4.83 6.84
N LYS A 76 -1.88 4.61 5.53
CA LYS A 76 -1.72 5.67 4.51
C LYS A 76 -2.82 6.74 4.59
N GLN A 77 -4.02 6.36 5.03
CA GLN A 77 -5.09 7.29 5.38
C GLN A 77 -4.95 7.81 6.82
N GLY A 78 -4.27 7.09 7.71
CA GLY A 78 -3.98 7.43 9.10
C GLY A 78 -2.95 8.56 9.22
N THR A 79 -1.92 8.52 8.37
CA THR A 79 -1.02 9.66 8.08
C THR A 79 -1.77 10.86 7.47
N MET A 80 -2.99 10.65 6.96
CA MET A 80 -3.96 11.69 6.61
C MET A 80 -4.93 12.02 7.77
N LYS A 81 -5.19 11.11 8.72
CA LYS A 81 -6.03 11.32 9.93
C LYS A 81 -5.29 12.00 11.08
N ASP A 82 -3.96 11.92 11.15
CA ASP A 82 -3.15 12.79 12.03
C ASP A 82 -3.30 14.29 11.68
N ARG A 83 -3.99 14.60 10.57
CA ARG A 83 -4.49 15.96 10.27
C ARG A 83 -5.69 16.40 11.13
N LYS A 84 -6.21 15.52 11.99
CA LYS A 84 -7.10 15.84 13.11
C LYS A 84 -6.41 15.72 14.47
N ASN A 85 -5.07 15.78 14.51
CA ASN A 85 -4.42 16.19 15.73
C ASN A 85 -4.11 17.68 15.67
N ASP A 86 -5.21 18.41 15.82
CA ASP A 86 -5.34 19.73 16.37
C ASP A 86 -4.58 19.90 17.69
N GLY A 87 -3.99 18.84 18.27
CA GLY A 87 -3.25 18.88 19.54
C GLY A 87 -2.19 19.98 19.66
N GLY A 88 -1.70 20.54 18.56
CA GLY A 88 -0.90 21.78 18.58
C GLY A 88 -1.73 23.08 18.68
N ILE A 89 -2.91 23.14 18.08
CA ILE A 89 -3.85 24.27 18.14
C ILE A 89 -4.67 24.24 19.44
N GLU A 90 -5.22 23.09 19.83
CA GLU A 90 -6.03 22.95 21.06
C GLU A 90 -5.23 23.33 22.31
N ASN A 91 -3.93 23.02 22.34
CA ASN A 91 -3.05 23.34 23.46
C ASN A 91 -2.54 24.80 23.46
N ILE A 92 -2.73 25.53 22.35
CA ILE A 92 -2.41 26.95 22.23
C ILE A 92 -3.65 27.81 22.47
N LEU A 93 -4.83 27.39 21.97
CA LEU A 93 -6.10 28.06 22.23
C LEU A 93 -6.58 27.90 23.68
N SER A 94 -6.07 26.90 24.41
CA SER A 94 -6.36 26.65 25.82
C SER A 94 -5.61 27.56 26.80
N ARG A 95 -4.66 28.40 26.31
CA ARG A 95 -3.93 29.39 27.09
C ARG A 95 -3.92 30.75 26.38
N PRO A 96 -3.72 31.88 27.08
CA PRO A 96 -3.50 33.16 26.41
C PRO A 96 -2.30 33.06 25.46
N PHE A 97 -2.48 33.48 24.20
CA PHE A 97 -1.44 33.51 23.17
C PHE A 97 -1.42 34.87 22.49
N SER A 98 -0.27 35.25 21.94
CA SER A 98 -0.12 36.48 21.18
C SER A 98 -0.56 36.30 19.71
N ILE A 99 -1.00 37.40 19.09
CA ILE A 99 -1.33 37.43 17.66
C ILE A 99 -0.12 37.02 16.79
N ALA A 100 1.09 37.32 17.25
CA ALA A 100 2.33 36.96 16.56
C ALA A 100 2.56 35.44 16.54
N GLU A 101 2.35 34.76 17.67
CA GLU A 101 2.45 33.30 17.78
C GLU A 101 1.43 32.59 16.88
N ALA A 102 0.19 33.09 16.85
CA ALA A 102 -0.84 32.55 15.96
C ALA A 102 -0.47 32.70 14.47
N LYS A 103 0.06 33.87 14.06
CA LYS A 103 0.52 34.11 12.68
C LYS A 103 1.68 33.20 12.29
N ASN A 104 2.65 32.99 13.19
CA ASN A 104 3.78 32.12 12.92
C ASN A 104 3.34 30.68 12.69
N LEU A 105 2.44 30.17 13.53
CA LEU A 105 1.91 28.81 13.42
C LEU A 105 1.07 28.63 12.14
N TYR A 106 0.27 29.63 11.77
CA TYR A 106 -0.46 29.64 10.52
C TYR A 106 0.48 29.56 9.30
N ASN A 107 1.53 30.39 9.29
CA ASN A 107 2.52 30.41 8.22
C ASN A 107 3.30 29.09 8.13
N GLU A 108 3.66 28.49 9.27
CA GLU A 108 4.30 27.19 9.33
C GLU A 108 3.40 26.09 8.75
N LYS A 109 2.12 26.07 9.12
CA LYS A 109 1.16 25.12 8.57
C LYS A 109 0.99 25.27 7.05
N ILE A 110 0.92 26.50 6.54
CA ILE A 110 0.86 26.74 5.08
C ILE A 110 2.12 26.17 4.39
N LYS A 111 3.31 26.46 4.93
CA LYS A 111 4.57 25.95 4.37
C LYS A 111 4.59 24.43 4.34
N ASN A 112 4.14 23.79 5.42
CA ASN A 112 4.08 22.33 5.50
C ASN A 112 3.09 21.75 4.48
N VAL A 113 1.90 22.34 4.36
CA VAL A 113 0.91 21.91 3.35
C VAL A 113 1.48 22.00 1.94
N ASN A 114 2.15 23.11 1.60
CA ASN A 114 2.77 23.28 0.29
C ASN A 114 3.88 22.24 0.04
N PHE A 115 4.77 22.04 1.01
CA PHE A 115 5.84 21.05 0.93
C PHE A 115 5.30 19.64 0.63
N TYR A 116 4.26 19.20 1.35
CA TYR A 116 3.68 17.89 1.12
C TYR A 116 2.91 17.80 -0.20
N ALA A 117 2.24 18.88 -0.63
CA ALA A 117 1.58 18.93 -1.92
C ALA A 117 2.58 18.76 -3.07
N ASP A 118 3.72 19.44 -3.00
CA ASP A 118 4.77 19.37 -4.02
C ASP A 118 5.45 18.01 -4.03
N LYS A 119 5.78 17.46 -2.85
CA LYS A 119 6.31 16.09 -2.73
C LYS A 119 5.34 15.05 -3.28
N GLY A 120 4.04 15.24 -3.05
CA GLY A 120 2.99 14.39 -3.60
C GLY A 120 2.91 14.44 -5.13
N LYS A 121 2.99 15.65 -5.72
CA LYS A 121 3.05 15.82 -7.19
C LYS A 121 4.28 15.12 -7.75
N GLU A 122 5.45 15.31 -7.15
CA GLU A 122 6.71 14.71 -7.59
C GLU A 122 6.63 13.17 -7.60
N MET A 123 6.09 12.56 -6.54
CA MET A 123 5.92 11.11 -6.48
C MET A 123 4.99 10.58 -7.57
N ILE A 124 3.88 11.28 -7.83
CA ILE A 124 2.93 10.90 -8.89
C ILE A 124 3.60 11.02 -10.25
N GLU A 125 4.33 12.10 -10.51
CA GLU A 125 4.98 12.37 -11.78
C GLU A 125 6.10 11.36 -12.07
N ASN A 126 6.93 11.05 -11.07
CA ASN A 126 7.95 10.00 -11.17
C ASN A 126 7.33 8.62 -11.42
N GLY A 127 6.22 8.31 -10.74
CA GLY A 127 5.49 7.06 -10.95
C GLY A 127 4.93 6.94 -12.38
N ARG A 128 4.32 8.01 -12.90
CA ARG A 128 3.80 8.04 -14.26
C ARG A 128 4.91 7.95 -15.30
N LYS A 129 6.03 8.63 -15.10
CA LYS A 129 7.19 8.56 -15.99
C LYS A 129 7.71 7.13 -16.12
N LYS A 130 7.87 6.42 -14.99
CA LYS A 130 8.29 5.02 -15.00
C LYS A 130 7.31 4.12 -15.77
N GLN A 131 6.01 4.30 -15.57
CA GLN A 131 4.98 3.55 -16.31
C GLN A 131 5.06 3.81 -17.83
N VAL A 132 5.28 5.05 -18.24
CA VAL A 132 5.44 5.41 -19.66
C VAL A 132 6.71 4.78 -20.23
N ASP A 133 7.82 4.81 -19.50
CA ASP A 133 9.07 4.19 -19.93
C ASP A 133 8.93 2.67 -20.12
N ASP A 134 8.25 2.00 -19.18
CA ASP A 134 7.97 0.56 -19.25
C ASP A 134 7.09 0.22 -20.47
N ILE A 135 6.02 0.99 -20.71
CA ILE A 135 5.15 0.82 -21.88
C ILE A 135 5.94 1.03 -23.18
N THR A 136 6.77 2.06 -23.22
CA THR A 136 7.59 2.40 -24.40
C THR A 136 8.56 1.27 -24.74
N LYS A 137 9.18 0.66 -23.72
CA LYS A 137 10.08 -0.48 -23.89
C LYS A 137 9.37 -1.73 -24.41
N ILE A 138 8.17 -2.02 -23.89
CA ILE A 138 7.34 -3.13 -24.37
C ILE A 138 6.96 -2.89 -25.84
N TRP A 139 6.52 -1.69 -26.19
CA TRP A 139 6.12 -1.36 -27.55
C TRP A 139 7.30 -1.47 -28.54
N SER A 140 8.46 -0.92 -28.19
CA SER A 140 9.69 -1.06 -29.01
C SER A 140 10.03 -2.53 -29.28
N THR A 141 9.93 -3.38 -28.26
CA THR A 141 10.19 -4.82 -28.36
C THR A 141 9.18 -5.48 -29.31
N LEU A 142 7.89 -5.19 -29.13
CA LEU A 142 6.82 -5.77 -29.93
C LEU A 142 6.95 -5.37 -31.41
N THR A 143 7.23 -4.10 -31.69
CA THR A 143 7.45 -3.60 -33.06
C THR A 143 8.59 -4.34 -33.74
N LYS A 144 9.72 -4.51 -33.04
CA LYS A 144 10.88 -5.23 -33.59
C LYS A 144 10.56 -6.69 -33.87
N THR A 145 9.87 -7.38 -32.96
CA THR A 145 9.45 -8.76 -33.18
C THR A 145 8.51 -8.89 -34.37
N PHE A 146 7.55 -7.98 -34.54
CA PHE A 146 6.67 -7.98 -35.71
C PHE A 146 7.45 -7.79 -37.01
N GLU A 147 8.41 -6.87 -37.04
CA GLU A 147 9.21 -6.59 -38.22
C GLU A 147 10.11 -7.78 -38.58
N ASP A 148 10.73 -8.42 -37.58
CA ASP A 148 11.53 -9.64 -37.76
C ASP A 148 10.68 -10.80 -38.33
N GLU A 149 9.49 -11.03 -37.76
CA GLU A 149 8.58 -12.09 -38.25
C GLU A 149 8.03 -11.78 -39.65
N TYR A 150 7.65 -10.54 -39.92
CA TYR A 150 7.21 -10.11 -41.25
C TYR A 150 8.29 -10.35 -42.30
N ASN A 151 9.54 -10.02 -42.00
CA ASN A 151 10.67 -10.24 -42.91
C ASN A 151 10.91 -11.73 -43.17
N LYS A 152 10.76 -12.60 -42.16
CA LYS A 152 10.84 -14.07 -42.34
C LYS A 152 9.73 -14.59 -43.25
N ILE A 153 8.50 -14.16 -43.02
CA ILE A 153 7.33 -14.55 -43.83
C ILE A 153 7.54 -14.13 -45.29
N ASN A 154 7.96 -12.87 -45.52
CA ASN A 154 8.24 -12.38 -46.86
C ASN A 154 9.33 -13.18 -47.56
N LYS A 155 10.39 -13.55 -46.84
CA LYS A 155 11.45 -14.39 -47.42
C LYS A 155 10.92 -15.75 -47.87
N ILE A 156 10.11 -16.42 -47.04
CA ILE A 156 9.47 -17.71 -47.40
C ILE A 156 8.56 -17.53 -48.63
N PHE A 157 7.79 -16.45 -48.67
CA PHE A 157 6.90 -16.17 -49.80
C PHE A 157 7.66 -15.98 -51.12
N GLU A 158 8.78 -15.27 -51.10
CA GLU A 158 9.63 -15.10 -52.29
C GLU A 158 10.36 -16.39 -52.70
N GLU A 159 10.67 -17.28 -51.76
CA GLU A 159 11.19 -18.62 -52.08
C GLU A 159 10.12 -19.49 -52.74
N LEU A 160 8.87 -19.45 -52.26
CA LEU A 160 7.75 -20.19 -52.85
C LEU A 160 7.38 -19.72 -54.27
N LYS A 161 7.50 -18.42 -54.57
CA LYS A 161 7.26 -17.89 -55.93
C LYS A 161 8.24 -18.41 -56.99
N LYS A 162 9.40 -18.91 -56.57
CA LYS A 162 10.45 -19.41 -57.47
C LYS A 162 10.31 -20.89 -57.81
N LEU A 163 9.40 -21.60 -57.13
CA LEU A 163 9.01 -22.98 -57.42
C LEU A 163 7.91 -23.01 -58.48
#